data_AF-C1BC66-F1
#
_entry.id   AF-C1BC66-F1
#
_cell.length_a   1.000
_cell.length_b   1.000
_cell.length_c   1.000
_cell.angle_alpha   90.00
_cell.angle_beta   90.00
_cell.angle_gamma   90.00
#
_symmetry.space_group_name_H-M   'P 1'
#
loop_
_entity.id
_entity.type
_entity.pdbx_description
1 polymer ?
#
loop_
_entity_poly.entity_id
_entity_poly.type
_entity_poly.pdbx_seq_one_letter_code
_entity_poly.pdbx_strand_id
1 'polypeptide(L)'
;MTNSGNDLHGTRAGADHGDLLASGSTGRQWKTSHGVHGSRASRCTADFRALRPPAWKDAREQHLIEAVIMRELGKFLTDLQREADRYPRAEDKLTEGFVFTLAALRSHTLLNRLLESEPEALLPHLTVQGREFVRTCSDFLAAQFAQSLDDDRTGAELLIVAELTVRLILSFVLTPTTIVDLDDPDTARDFCRRYLAPH
;
A
#
# COMPACT_ATOMS: atom_id res chain seq x y z
N MET A 1 47.45 29.45 -10.66
CA MET A 1 46.04 29.22 -10.30
C MET A 1 45.41 28.38 -11.39
N THR A 2 45.36 27.06 -11.19
CA THR A 2 44.64 26.10 -12.03
C THR A 2 43.66 25.41 -11.09
N ASN A 3 42.36 25.65 -11.25
CA ASN A 3 41.34 25.04 -10.41
C ASN A 3 40.88 23.74 -11.04
N SER A 4 41.08 22.64 -10.30
CA SER A 4 40.66 21.28 -10.62
C SER A 4 39.14 21.19 -10.75
N GLY A 5 38.70 20.42 -11.76
CA GLY A 5 37.33 19.95 -11.87
C GLY A 5 36.99 19.04 -10.69
N ASN A 6 35.87 19.34 -10.05
CA ASN A 6 35.29 18.53 -8.99
C ASN A 6 34.20 17.65 -9.60
N ASP A 7 34.51 16.36 -9.69
CA ASP A 7 33.55 15.28 -9.86
C ASP A 7 32.49 15.35 -8.75
N LEU A 8 31.24 15.53 -9.12
CA LEU A 8 30.11 15.28 -8.24
C LEU A 8 29.39 14.03 -8.71
N HIS A 9 29.76 12.95 -8.04
CA HIS A 9 29.02 11.70 -7.91
C HIS A 9 27.50 11.91 -8.00
N GLY A 10 26.92 11.33 -9.05
CA GLY A 10 25.50 11.07 -9.13
C GLY A 10 25.09 10.16 -7.96
N THR A 11 24.37 10.74 -7.00
CA THR A 11 23.67 9.97 -5.98
C THR A 11 22.41 9.41 -6.62
N ARG A 12 22.51 8.22 -7.24
CA ARG A 12 21.36 7.38 -7.57
C ARG A 12 20.78 6.84 -6.26
N ALA A 13 19.78 7.54 -5.73
CA ALA A 13 18.93 7.04 -4.65
C ALA A 13 17.51 6.84 -5.20
N GLY A 14 17.15 5.59 -5.41
CA GLY A 14 15.86 5.16 -5.95
C GLY A 14 16.08 3.98 -6.87
N ALA A 15 15.99 2.76 -6.33
CA ALA A 15 15.70 1.61 -7.18
C ALA A 15 14.29 1.85 -7.74
N ASP A 16 14.24 2.32 -8.97
CA ASP A 16 13.01 2.67 -9.67
C ASP A 16 12.30 1.38 -10.07
N HIS A 17 10.98 1.36 -10.04
CA HIS A 17 10.15 0.16 -10.27
C HIS A 17 10.43 -0.50 -11.65
N GLY A 18 11.03 0.25 -12.58
CA GLY A 18 11.52 -0.26 -13.86
C GLY A 18 12.62 -1.32 -13.71
N ASP A 19 13.46 -1.24 -12.69
CA ASP A 19 14.53 -2.22 -12.46
C ASP A 19 13.98 -3.54 -11.88
N LEU A 20 12.89 -3.49 -11.10
CA LEU A 20 12.25 -4.67 -10.50
C LEU A 20 11.44 -5.49 -11.52
N LEU A 21 10.71 -4.82 -12.42
CA LEU A 21 10.02 -5.48 -13.54
C LEU A 21 11.01 -6.11 -14.53
N ALA A 22 12.21 -5.51 -14.69
CA ALA A 22 13.26 -6.03 -15.55
C ALA A 22 14.09 -7.15 -14.90
N SER A 23 14.12 -7.26 -13.56
CA SER A 23 15.04 -8.12 -12.83
C SER A 23 14.73 -9.62 -12.88
N GLY A 24 13.54 -10.06 -13.34
CA GLY A 24 13.23 -11.49 -13.53
C GLY A 24 13.43 -12.40 -12.30
N SER A 25 13.46 -11.83 -11.10
CA SER A 25 13.72 -12.62 -9.89
C SER A 25 12.52 -13.51 -9.55
N THR A 26 12.80 -14.80 -9.35
CA THR A 26 11.79 -15.80 -8.96
C THR A 26 11.26 -15.49 -7.56
N GLY A 27 10.00 -15.86 -7.27
CA GLY A 27 9.36 -15.61 -5.98
C GLY A 27 10.21 -16.04 -4.78
N ARG A 28 10.92 -17.18 -4.87
CA ARG A 28 11.84 -17.68 -3.83
C ARG A 28 13.01 -16.72 -3.54
N GLN A 29 13.58 -16.06 -4.55
CA GLN A 29 14.67 -15.09 -4.38
C GLN A 29 14.16 -13.72 -3.89
N TRP A 30 12.90 -13.41 -4.18
CA TRP A 30 12.22 -12.23 -3.67
C TRP A 30 11.89 -12.37 -2.16
N LYS A 31 11.50 -13.58 -1.70
CA LYS A 31 11.28 -13.90 -0.27
C LYS A 31 12.50 -13.54 0.61
N THR A 32 13.72 -13.81 0.14
CA THR A 32 14.95 -13.61 0.92
C THR A 32 15.45 -12.16 0.92
N SER A 33 15.13 -11.39 -0.13
CA SER A 33 15.63 -10.01 -0.30
C SER A 33 14.73 -8.94 0.32
N HIS A 34 13.46 -9.24 0.56
CA HIS A 34 12.44 -8.28 1.02
C HIS A 34 11.78 -8.68 2.36
N GLY A 35 12.53 -9.35 3.25
CA GLY A 35 12.06 -9.69 4.59
C GLY A 35 11.39 -8.50 5.30
N VAL A 36 10.22 -8.76 5.89
CA VAL A 36 9.18 -7.81 6.36
C VAL A 36 9.62 -6.75 7.38
N HIS A 37 10.90 -6.73 7.77
CA HIS A 37 11.42 -5.87 8.85
C HIS A 37 11.73 -4.42 8.46
N GLY A 38 11.15 -3.90 7.38
CA GLY A 38 11.40 -2.52 6.99
C GLY A 38 10.49 -2.04 5.88
N SER A 39 9.19 -1.94 6.16
CA SER A 39 8.30 -1.09 5.35
C SER A 39 8.93 0.30 5.29
N ARG A 40 9.26 0.75 4.07
CA ARG A 40 9.97 2.01 3.77
C ARG A 40 9.21 3.29 4.17
N ALA A 41 8.09 3.15 4.88
CA ALA A 41 7.24 4.22 5.40
C ALA A 41 8.00 5.23 6.28
N SER A 42 9.20 4.92 6.76
CA SER A 42 9.98 5.81 7.62
C SER A 42 10.94 6.78 6.91
N ARG A 43 10.91 6.95 5.57
CA ARG A 43 11.92 7.76 4.85
C ARG A 43 11.45 9.03 4.09
N CYS A 44 10.23 9.53 4.32
CA CYS A 44 9.83 10.84 3.79
C CYS A 44 9.84 11.93 4.88
N THR A 45 11.03 12.43 5.22
CA THR A 45 11.18 13.79 5.77
C THR A 45 12.39 14.44 5.12
N ALA A 46 12.18 15.14 3.99
CA ALA A 46 13.20 15.96 3.36
C ALA A 46 12.76 17.44 3.35
N ASP A 47 13.55 18.22 4.08
CA ASP A 47 13.77 19.67 4.13
C ASP A 47 12.83 20.63 3.35
N PHE A 48 11.98 21.34 4.09
CA PHE A 48 11.07 22.39 3.61
C PHE A 48 11.49 23.81 4.05
N ARG A 49 12.79 24.11 4.16
CA ARG A 49 13.24 25.39 4.76
C ARG A 49 13.46 26.58 3.81
N ALA A 50 13.32 26.42 2.50
CA ALA A 50 13.54 27.53 1.58
C ALA A 50 12.49 27.55 0.46
N LEU A 51 11.56 28.52 0.54
CA LEU A 51 10.77 29.20 -0.51
C LEU A 51 9.40 29.62 0.08
N ARG A 52 9.02 30.92 0.02
CA ARG A 52 7.74 31.42 0.58
C ARG A 52 7.00 32.47 -0.28
N PRO A 53 6.07 32.04 -1.16
CA PRO A 53 4.90 32.80 -1.65
C PRO A 53 3.55 32.12 -1.26
N PRO A 54 2.38 32.81 -1.28
CA PRO A 54 1.13 32.45 -0.56
C PRO A 54 0.52 31.04 -0.80
N ALA A 55 0.96 30.30 -1.81
CA ALA A 55 0.58 28.90 -2.09
C ALA A 55 1.05 27.87 -1.02
N TRP A 56 1.85 28.29 -0.03
CA TRP A 56 2.38 27.38 1.01
C TRP A 56 1.36 26.96 2.07
N LYS A 57 0.25 27.69 2.26
CA LYS A 57 -0.75 27.32 3.28
C LYS A 57 -1.48 26.04 2.86
N ASP A 58 -1.98 26.02 1.64
CA ASP A 58 -2.70 24.90 1.05
C ASP A 58 -1.75 23.70 0.84
N ALA A 59 -0.51 23.96 0.40
CA ALA A 59 0.52 22.92 0.32
C ALA A 59 0.84 22.32 1.70
N ARG A 60 0.96 23.14 2.76
CA ARG A 60 1.21 22.64 4.12
C ARG A 60 0.05 21.80 4.64
N GLU A 61 -1.19 22.21 4.39
CA GLU A 61 -2.39 21.46 4.78
C GLU A 61 -2.48 20.12 4.03
N GLN A 62 -2.22 20.10 2.73
CA GLN A 62 -2.12 18.86 1.94
C GLN A 62 -1.00 17.93 2.44
N HIS A 63 0.18 18.47 2.76
CA HIS A 63 1.27 17.66 3.33
C HIS A 63 0.93 17.09 4.72
N LEU A 64 0.15 17.81 5.53
CA LEU A 64 -0.31 17.30 6.81
C LEU A 64 -1.32 16.15 6.62
N ILE A 65 -2.24 16.28 5.67
CA ILE A 65 -3.21 15.23 5.34
C ILE A 65 -2.48 13.97 4.85
N GLU A 66 -1.57 14.12 3.89
CA GLU A 66 -0.76 13.00 3.37
C GLU A 66 0.03 12.32 4.48
N ALA A 67 0.70 13.10 5.35
CA ALA A 67 1.46 12.55 6.47
C ALA A 67 0.56 11.78 7.47
N VAL A 68 -0.64 12.29 7.73
CA VAL A 68 -1.63 11.61 8.58
C VAL A 68 -2.12 10.32 7.92
N ILE A 69 -2.44 10.34 6.62
CA ILE A 69 -2.86 9.17 5.86
C ILE A 69 -1.78 8.08 5.92
N MET A 70 -0.52 8.44 5.66
CA MET A 70 0.58 7.47 5.69
C MET A 70 0.85 6.93 7.10
N ARG A 71 0.67 7.76 8.14
CA ARG A 71 0.74 7.31 9.54
C ARG A 71 -0.36 6.31 9.88
N GLU A 72 -1.61 6.61 9.52
CA GLU A 72 -2.73 5.70 9.79
C GLU A 72 -2.63 4.42 8.95
N LEU A 73 -2.18 4.52 7.70
CA LEU A 73 -1.86 3.37 6.86
C LEU A 73 -0.81 2.47 7.53
N GLY A 74 0.26 3.03 8.08
CA GLY A 74 1.29 2.26 8.79
C GLY A 74 0.74 1.47 9.98
N LYS A 75 -0.17 2.07 10.76
CA LYS A 75 -0.85 1.36 11.86
C LYS A 75 -1.75 0.25 11.32
N PHE A 76 -2.56 0.57 10.33
CA PHE A 76 -3.47 -0.39 9.70
C PHE A 76 -2.71 -1.61 9.15
N LEU A 77 -1.60 -1.41 8.42
CA LEU A 77 -0.78 -2.50 7.89
C LEU A 77 -0.13 -3.33 9.00
N THR A 78 0.19 -2.72 10.14
CA THR A 78 0.70 -3.46 11.31
C THR A 78 -0.38 -4.38 11.89
N ASP A 79 -1.61 -3.91 12.01
CA ASP A 79 -2.71 -4.72 12.52
C ASP A 79 -3.15 -5.80 11.52
N LEU A 80 -3.16 -5.48 10.23
CA LEU A 80 -3.40 -6.45 9.16
C LEU A 80 -2.33 -7.54 9.13
N GLN A 81 -1.05 -7.19 9.34
CA GLN A 81 0.03 -8.19 9.46
C GLN A 81 -0.24 -9.15 10.63
N ARG A 82 -0.60 -8.61 11.80
CA ARG A 82 -0.92 -9.42 12.99
C ARG A 82 -2.09 -10.36 12.74
N GLU A 83 -3.12 -9.90 12.03
CA GLU A 83 -4.25 -10.74 11.67
C GLU A 83 -3.82 -11.85 10.71
N ALA A 84 -3.07 -11.51 9.64
CA ALA A 84 -2.57 -12.49 8.68
C ALA A 84 -1.65 -13.54 9.33
N ASP A 85 -0.83 -13.17 10.30
CA ASP A 85 0.09 -14.09 10.99
C ASP A 85 -0.62 -15.19 11.80
N ARG A 86 -1.93 -15.05 12.05
CA ARG A 86 -2.74 -16.06 12.73
C ARG A 86 -3.06 -17.27 11.85
N TYR A 87 -2.88 -17.15 10.53
CA TYR A 87 -3.28 -18.17 9.57
C TYR A 87 -2.08 -18.76 8.85
N PRO A 88 -1.95 -20.08 8.73
CA PRO A 88 -0.79 -20.70 8.11
C PRO A 88 -0.88 -20.79 6.58
N ARG A 89 -2.09 -20.83 6.00
CA ARG A 89 -2.29 -21.00 4.55
C ARG A 89 -2.50 -19.66 3.85
N ALA A 90 -1.99 -19.52 2.63
CA ALA A 90 -2.15 -18.31 1.83
C ALA A 90 -3.63 -17.95 1.59
N GLU A 91 -4.46 -18.95 1.30
CA GLU A 91 -5.91 -18.76 1.12
C GLU A 91 -6.56 -18.17 2.38
N ASP A 92 -6.29 -18.76 3.54
CA ASP A 92 -6.83 -18.30 4.83
C ASP A 92 -6.33 -16.87 5.15
N LYS A 93 -5.05 -16.59 4.94
CA LYS A 93 -4.45 -15.26 5.14
C LYS A 93 -5.12 -14.19 4.29
N LEU A 94 -5.30 -14.44 2.99
CA LEU A 94 -5.94 -13.47 2.10
C LEU A 94 -7.41 -13.28 2.46
N THR A 95 -8.10 -14.38 2.75
CA THR A 95 -9.53 -14.36 3.09
C THR A 95 -9.80 -13.56 4.36
N GLU A 96 -9.12 -13.88 5.45
CA GLU A 96 -9.34 -13.19 6.72
C GLU A 96 -8.73 -11.79 6.71
N GLY A 97 -7.61 -11.58 6.00
CA GLY A 97 -7.07 -10.25 5.76
C GLY A 97 -8.03 -9.34 4.97
N PHE A 98 -8.75 -9.88 4.00
CA PHE A 98 -9.78 -9.15 3.24
C PHE A 98 -10.96 -8.75 4.13
N VAL A 99 -11.51 -9.68 4.91
CA VAL A 99 -12.61 -9.41 5.85
C VAL A 99 -12.18 -8.40 6.91
N PHE A 100 -10.99 -8.58 7.49
CA PHE A 100 -10.42 -7.64 8.44
C PHE A 100 -10.29 -6.24 7.82
N THR A 101 -9.77 -6.14 6.60
CA THR A 101 -9.59 -4.87 5.90
C THR A 101 -10.91 -4.14 5.70
N LEU A 102 -11.95 -4.83 5.21
CA LEU A 102 -13.26 -4.23 5.01
C LEU A 102 -13.86 -3.73 6.33
N ALA A 103 -13.85 -4.57 7.38
CA ALA A 103 -14.37 -4.21 8.69
C ALA A 103 -13.60 -3.03 9.32
N ALA A 104 -12.27 -3.05 9.23
CA ALA A 104 -11.41 -2.02 9.78
C ALA A 104 -11.61 -0.68 9.06
N LEU A 105 -11.64 -0.67 7.72
CA LEU A 105 -11.81 0.57 6.95
C LEU A 105 -13.21 1.16 7.13
N ARG A 106 -14.27 0.34 7.15
CA ARG A 106 -15.65 0.81 7.36
C ARG A 106 -15.91 1.34 8.76
N SER A 107 -15.20 0.85 9.77
CA SER A 107 -15.29 1.36 11.14
C SER A 107 -14.25 2.43 11.47
N HIS A 108 -13.42 2.83 10.48
CA HIS A 108 -12.30 3.73 10.72
C HIS A 108 -12.77 5.17 10.94
N THR A 109 -12.83 5.58 12.20
CA THR A 109 -13.33 6.90 12.63
C THR A 109 -12.75 8.08 11.84
N LEU A 110 -11.42 8.15 11.65
CA LEU A 110 -10.81 9.27 10.92
C LEU A 110 -11.18 9.27 9.42
N LEU A 111 -11.10 8.12 8.76
CA LEU A 111 -11.41 7.96 7.34
C LEU A 111 -12.85 8.40 7.07
N ASN A 112 -13.81 7.85 7.82
CA ASN A 112 -15.22 8.17 7.65
C ASN A 112 -15.51 9.64 7.93
N ARG A 113 -14.94 10.20 9.01
CA ARG A 113 -15.08 11.63 9.29
C ARG A 113 -14.56 12.50 8.14
N LEU A 114 -13.37 12.21 7.60
CA LEU A 114 -12.80 12.97 6.50
C LEU A 114 -13.59 12.81 5.20
N LEU A 115 -14.10 11.61 4.91
CA LEU A 115 -14.99 11.38 3.75
C LEU A 115 -16.31 12.17 3.87
N GLU A 116 -16.83 12.32 5.09
CA GLU A 116 -18.07 13.07 5.35
C GLU A 116 -17.86 14.59 5.38
N SER A 117 -16.78 15.06 6.02
CA SER A 117 -16.59 16.49 6.30
C SER A 117 -15.71 17.22 5.28
N GLU A 118 -14.69 16.57 4.73
CA GLU A 118 -13.66 17.17 3.88
C GLU A 118 -13.25 16.22 2.72
N PRO A 119 -14.20 15.72 1.90
CA PRO A 119 -13.91 14.74 0.86
C PRO A 119 -12.90 15.24 -0.18
N GLU A 120 -12.93 16.53 -0.52
CA GLU A 120 -11.98 17.17 -1.44
C GLU A 120 -10.53 17.13 -0.94
N ALA A 121 -10.33 17.02 0.37
CA ALA A 121 -9.02 16.95 1.00
C ALA A 121 -8.49 15.51 1.00
N LEU A 122 -9.35 14.51 1.21
CA LEU A 122 -8.96 13.11 1.34
C LEU A 122 -8.98 12.33 0.02
N LEU A 123 -10.04 12.46 -0.78
CA LEU A 123 -10.26 11.65 -1.98
C LEU A 123 -9.11 11.70 -2.98
N PRO A 124 -8.42 12.83 -3.24
CA PRO A 124 -7.26 12.85 -4.13
C PRO A 124 -6.20 11.82 -3.71
N HIS A 125 -5.88 11.72 -2.41
CA HIS A 125 -4.87 10.80 -1.88
C HIS A 125 -5.31 9.33 -1.88
N LEU A 126 -6.60 9.05 -2.05
CA LEU A 126 -7.14 7.69 -2.23
C LEU A 126 -7.45 7.36 -3.69
N THR A 127 -7.30 8.32 -4.61
CA THR A 127 -7.68 8.15 -6.02
C THR A 127 -6.58 8.67 -6.95
N VAL A 128 -6.76 9.87 -7.51
CA VAL A 128 -5.93 10.45 -8.58
C VAL A 128 -4.49 10.74 -8.15
N GLN A 129 -4.26 11.02 -6.87
CA GLN A 129 -2.94 11.25 -6.25
C GLN A 129 -2.51 10.07 -5.35
N GLY A 130 -3.25 8.98 -5.31
CA GLY A 130 -3.01 7.84 -4.40
C GLY A 130 -1.86 6.90 -4.81
N ARG A 131 -0.91 7.36 -5.63
CA ARG A 131 0.18 6.53 -6.16
C ARG A 131 1.00 5.89 -5.04
N GLU A 132 1.46 6.68 -4.08
CA GLU A 132 2.30 6.17 -2.99
C GLU A 132 1.52 5.28 -2.03
N PHE A 133 0.25 5.60 -1.80
CA PHE A 133 -0.67 4.77 -1.02
C PHE A 133 -0.83 3.38 -1.64
N VAL A 134 -1.19 3.33 -2.93
CA VAL A 134 -1.36 2.07 -3.68
C VAL A 134 -0.05 1.30 -3.69
N ARG A 135 1.06 1.95 -4.02
CA ARG A 135 2.39 1.32 -4.02
C ARG A 135 2.71 0.67 -2.68
N THR A 136 2.54 1.41 -1.58
CA THR A 136 2.85 0.92 -0.23
C THR A 136 2.02 -0.31 0.12
N CYS A 137 0.73 -0.30 -0.20
CA CYS A 137 -0.17 -1.43 0.03
C CYS A 137 0.18 -2.63 -0.87
N SER A 138 0.51 -2.39 -2.14
CA SER A 138 0.90 -3.43 -3.09
C SER A 138 2.20 -4.11 -2.69
N ASP A 139 3.21 -3.33 -2.29
CA ASP A 139 4.49 -3.83 -1.79
C ASP A 139 4.28 -4.73 -0.55
N PHE A 140 3.42 -4.29 0.38
CA PHE A 140 3.04 -5.07 1.57
C PHE A 140 2.35 -6.39 1.18
N LEU A 141 1.33 -6.34 0.32
CA LEU A 141 0.54 -7.51 -0.02
C LEU A 141 1.35 -8.51 -0.86
N ALA A 142 2.19 -8.03 -1.78
CA ALA A 142 3.16 -8.88 -2.48
C ALA A 142 4.08 -9.60 -1.48
N ALA A 143 4.48 -8.93 -0.39
CA ALA A 143 5.33 -9.51 0.65
C ALA A 143 4.60 -10.67 1.35
N GLN A 144 3.32 -10.50 1.65
CA GLN A 144 2.49 -11.57 2.21
C GLN A 144 2.35 -12.74 1.25
N PHE A 145 2.10 -12.44 -0.03
CA PHE A 145 1.98 -13.47 -1.06
C PHE A 145 3.25 -14.29 -1.22
N ALA A 146 4.42 -13.65 -1.34
CA ALA A 146 5.65 -14.44 -1.47
C ALA A 146 5.92 -15.30 -0.24
N GLN A 147 5.61 -14.83 0.98
CA GLN A 147 5.82 -15.67 2.16
C GLN A 147 4.88 -16.88 2.21
N SER A 148 3.67 -16.73 1.68
CA SER A 148 2.58 -17.68 1.92
C SER A 148 2.31 -18.61 0.74
N LEU A 149 2.64 -18.17 -0.48
CA LEU A 149 2.48 -18.94 -1.71
C LEU A 149 3.76 -19.71 -2.04
N ASP A 150 3.58 -20.96 -2.41
CA ASP A 150 4.64 -21.81 -2.93
C ASP A 150 4.35 -22.14 -4.40
N ASP A 151 4.43 -21.12 -5.24
CA ASP A 151 4.32 -21.24 -6.69
C ASP A 151 5.47 -20.54 -7.41
N ASP A 152 5.51 -20.69 -8.74
CA ASP A 152 6.61 -20.23 -9.58
C ASP A 152 6.49 -18.76 -10.03
N ARG A 153 5.54 -17.98 -9.45
CA ARG A 153 5.39 -16.57 -9.80
C ARG A 153 6.65 -15.78 -9.44
N THR A 154 7.01 -14.87 -10.33
CA THR A 154 8.06 -13.87 -10.16
C THR A 154 7.61 -12.76 -9.22
N GLY A 155 8.57 -12.01 -8.66
CA GLY A 155 8.24 -10.84 -7.84
C GLY A 155 7.38 -9.80 -8.59
N ALA A 156 7.58 -9.66 -9.91
CA ALA A 156 6.78 -8.78 -10.76
C ALA A 156 5.31 -9.24 -10.86
N GLU A 157 5.07 -10.53 -11.05
CA GLU A 157 3.71 -11.09 -11.07
C GLU A 157 3.01 -10.92 -9.73
N LEU A 158 3.72 -11.10 -8.61
CA LEU A 158 3.17 -10.87 -7.28
C LEU A 158 2.77 -9.41 -7.05
N LEU A 159 3.59 -8.46 -7.50
CA LEU A 159 3.28 -7.02 -7.43
C LEU A 159 2.05 -6.65 -8.27
N ILE A 160 1.92 -7.22 -9.47
CA ILE A 160 0.74 -7.00 -10.34
C ILE A 160 -0.53 -7.49 -9.63
N VAL A 161 -0.53 -8.72 -9.12
CA VAL A 161 -1.70 -9.29 -8.44
C VAL A 161 -2.03 -8.51 -7.16
N ALA A 162 -1.00 -8.09 -6.41
CA ALA A 162 -1.16 -7.27 -5.22
C ALA A 162 -1.80 -5.91 -5.55
N GLU A 163 -1.32 -5.21 -6.59
CA GLU A 163 -1.90 -3.91 -6.98
C GLU A 163 -3.34 -4.03 -7.44
N LEU A 164 -3.67 -5.06 -8.21
CA LEU A 164 -5.06 -5.33 -8.61
C LEU A 164 -5.96 -5.54 -7.39
N THR A 165 -5.50 -6.35 -6.43
CA THR A 165 -6.24 -6.63 -5.19
C THR A 165 -6.44 -5.37 -4.36
N VAL A 166 -5.40 -4.55 -4.17
CA VAL A 166 -5.48 -3.28 -3.44
C VAL A 166 -6.48 -2.33 -4.10
N ARG A 167 -6.45 -2.19 -5.43
CA ARG A 167 -7.38 -1.33 -6.15
C ARG A 167 -8.83 -1.81 -6.05
N LEU A 168 -9.06 -3.12 -6.07
CA LEU A 168 -10.39 -3.70 -5.87
C LEU A 168 -10.92 -3.38 -4.47
N ILE A 169 -10.11 -3.61 -3.43
CA ILE A 169 -10.48 -3.28 -2.04
C ILE A 169 -10.80 -1.80 -1.90
N LEU A 170 -9.92 -0.93 -2.42
CA LEU A 170 -10.12 0.52 -2.38
C LEU A 170 -11.42 0.92 -3.09
N SER A 171 -11.73 0.28 -4.22
CA SER A 171 -13.00 0.49 -4.92
C SER A 171 -14.20 0.05 -4.09
N PHE A 172 -14.15 -1.09 -3.40
CA PHE A 172 -15.25 -1.55 -2.54
C PHE A 172 -15.47 -0.66 -1.32
N VAL A 173 -14.41 -0.03 -0.81
CA VAL A 173 -14.46 0.89 0.32
C VAL A 173 -15.06 2.23 -0.10
N LEU A 174 -14.59 2.79 -1.22
CA LEU A 174 -15.08 4.08 -1.73
C LEU A 174 -16.46 3.97 -2.37
N THR A 175 -16.76 2.81 -2.95
CA THR A 175 -18.03 2.53 -3.63
C THR A 175 -18.56 1.20 -3.12
N PRO A 176 -19.42 1.22 -2.08
CA PRO A 176 -20.04 0.01 -1.56
C PRO A 176 -20.73 -0.80 -2.67
N THR A 177 -20.61 -2.11 -2.59
CA THR A 177 -21.19 -3.00 -3.60
C THR A 177 -22.72 -2.98 -3.55
N THR A 178 -23.34 -3.18 -4.71
CA THR A 178 -24.80 -3.23 -4.85
C THR A 178 -25.35 -4.65 -4.98
N ILE A 179 -24.49 -5.65 -5.15
CA ILE A 179 -24.87 -7.05 -5.47
C ILE A 179 -24.42 -8.02 -4.38
N VAL A 180 -23.22 -7.82 -3.84
CA VAL A 180 -22.63 -8.67 -2.80
C VAL A 180 -22.66 -7.92 -1.48
N ASP A 181 -23.31 -8.49 -0.48
CA ASP A 181 -23.29 -7.96 0.88
C ASP A 181 -21.92 -8.25 1.51
N LEU A 182 -20.96 -7.36 1.26
CA LEU A 182 -19.64 -7.46 1.85
C LEU A 182 -19.62 -6.98 3.31
N ASP A 183 -20.74 -6.49 3.88
CA ASP A 183 -20.85 -6.15 5.31
C ASP A 183 -21.08 -7.39 6.17
N ASP A 184 -21.67 -8.44 5.62
CA ASP A 184 -21.68 -9.76 6.22
C ASP A 184 -20.29 -10.44 6.11
N PRO A 185 -19.62 -10.75 7.23
CA PRO A 185 -18.30 -11.37 7.22
C PRO A 185 -18.26 -12.70 6.48
N ASP A 186 -19.31 -13.51 6.58
CA ASP A 186 -19.34 -14.83 5.95
C ASP A 186 -19.48 -14.72 4.43
N THR A 187 -20.36 -13.85 3.95
CA THR A 187 -20.45 -13.50 2.53
C THR A 187 -19.14 -12.91 1.99
N ALA A 188 -18.45 -12.07 2.77
CA ALA A 188 -17.15 -11.53 2.38
C ALA A 188 -16.05 -12.61 2.28
N ARG A 189 -16.05 -13.61 3.19
CA ARG A 189 -15.16 -14.77 3.09
C ARG A 189 -15.42 -15.57 1.83
N ASP A 190 -16.68 -15.89 1.56
CA ASP A 190 -17.06 -16.69 0.39
C ASP A 190 -16.71 -15.97 -0.92
N PHE A 191 -16.93 -14.66 -0.97
CA PHE A 191 -16.51 -13.83 -2.09
C PHE A 191 -14.99 -13.89 -2.29
N CYS A 192 -14.21 -13.69 -1.22
CA CYS A 192 -12.76 -13.70 -1.30
C CYS A 192 -12.23 -15.06 -1.76
N ARG A 193 -12.65 -16.15 -1.12
CA ARG A 193 -12.25 -17.52 -1.48
C ARG A 193 -12.57 -17.86 -2.92
N ARG A 194 -13.71 -17.40 -3.43
CA ARG A 194 -14.18 -17.75 -4.77
C ARG A 194 -13.53 -16.95 -5.89
N TYR A 195 -13.19 -15.67 -5.65
CA TYR A 195 -12.81 -14.74 -6.72
C TYR A 195 -11.42 -14.13 -6.55
N LEU A 196 -10.86 -14.12 -5.35
CA LEU A 196 -9.61 -13.44 -5.04
C LEU A 196 -8.52 -14.39 -4.52
N ALA A 197 -8.91 -15.44 -3.79
CA ALA A 197 -7.98 -16.38 -3.22
C ALA A 197 -7.22 -17.15 -4.30
N PRO A 198 -5.90 -17.31 -4.14
CA PRO A 198 -5.12 -18.19 -4.99
C PRO A 198 -5.60 -19.64 -4.79
N HIS A 199 -5.85 -20.33 -5.90
CA HIS A 199 -6.20 -21.76 -5.97
C HIS A 199 -4.98 -22.61 -6.30
#